data_AF-A0A527XTH2-F1
#
_entry.id   AF-A0A527XTH2-F1
#
_cell.length_a   1.000
_cell.length_b   1.000
_cell.length_c   1.000
_cell.angle_alpha   90.00
_cell.angle_beta   90.00
_cell.angle_gamma   90.00
#
_symmetry.space_group_name_H-M   'P 1'
#
loop_
_entity.id
_entity.type
_entity.pdbx_description
1 polymer ?
#
loop_
_entity_poly.entity_id
_entity_poly.type
_entity_poly.pdbx_seq_one_letter_code
_entity_poly.pdbx_strand_id
1 'polypeptide(L)' 'LMCRGVFGQLIHMSWEHRMVVVKLSTYPDFLNAAYSVATLKAVHAIAAALA' A
#
# COMPACT_ATOMS: atom_id res chain seq x y z
N LEU A 1 -2.63 5.66 -9.40
CA LEU A 1 -3.29 4.38 -9.77
C LEU A 1 -3.10 3.41 -8.63
N MET A 2 -4.13 2.63 -8.26
CA MET A 2 -4.01 1.64 -7.19
C MET A 2 -4.64 0.31 -7.61
N CYS A 3 -3.85 -0.76 -7.59
CA CYS A 3 -4.31 -2.14 -7.78
C CYS A 3 -4.20 -2.88 -6.45
N ARG A 4 -5.30 -3.48 -6.00
CA ARG A 4 -5.37 -4.25 -4.75
C ARG A 4 -5.63 -5.71 -5.06
N GLY A 5 -4.85 -6.58 -4.44
CA GLY A 5 -5.09 -8.03 -4.42
C GLY A 5 -5.47 -8.50 -3.03
N VAL A 6 -6.04 -9.71 -2.98
CA VAL A 6 -6.34 -10.42 -1.73
C VAL A 6 -5.07 -10.75 -0.96
N PHE A 7 -5.20 -11.06 0.32
CA PHE A 7 -4.06 -11.33 1.20
C PHE A 7 -3.02 -10.19 1.29
N GLY A 8 -3.40 -8.97 0.93
CA GLY A 8 -2.61 -7.76 1.15
C GLY A 8 -1.66 -7.36 0.02
N GLN A 9 -1.91 -7.81 -1.22
CA GLN A 9 -1.12 -7.33 -2.37
C GLN A 9 -1.50 -5.89 -2.74
N LEU A 10 -0.48 -5.07 -3.01
CA LEU A 10 -0.67 -3.69 -3.44
C LEU A 10 0.36 -3.31 -4.50
N ILE A 11 -0.12 -2.77 -5.61
CA ILE A 11 0.66 -1.96 -6.55
C ILE A 11 0.05 -0.56 -6.54
N HIS A 12 0.81 0.42 -6.09
CA HIS A 12 0.35 1.80 -5.98
C HIS A 12 1.32 2.75 -6.68
N MET A 13 0.80 3.58 -7.58
CA MET A 13 1.55 4.60 -8.30
C MET A 13 1.00 5.98 -7.92
N SER A 14 1.85 6.82 -7.32
CA SER A 14 1.57 8.22 -6.98
C SER A 14 2.42 9.13 -7.86
N TRP A 15 1.79 9.83 -8.80
CA TRP A 15 2.47 10.78 -9.68
C TRP A 15 2.91 12.04 -8.93
N GLU A 16 2.09 12.52 -8.00
CA GLU A 16 2.40 13.66 -7.13
C GLU A 16 3.73 13.47 -6.41
N HIS A 17 3.93 12.29 -5.83
CA HIS A 17 5.14 11.96 -5.07
C HIS A 17 6.22 11.30 -5.94
N ARG A 18 6.02 11.20 -7.26
CA ARG A 18 6.88 10.45 -8.21
C ARG A 18 7.31 9.07 -7.68
N MET A 19 6.38 8.36 -7.04
CA MET A 19 6.65 7.14 -6.29
C MET A 19 5.81 5.96 -6.78
N VAL A 20 6.44 4.79 -6.85
CA VAL A 20 5.76 3.51 -7.05
C VAL A 20 6.03 2.62 -5.83
N VAL A 21 4.97 2.06 -5.28
CA VAL A 21 5.05 1.09 -4.17
C VAL A 21 4.53 -0.26 -4.66
N VAL A 22 5.35 -1.28 -4.45
CA VAL A 22 4.95 -2.68 -4.56
C VAL A 22 5.05 -3.29 -3.17
N LYS A 23 3.94 -3.80 -2.67
CA LYS A 23 3.89 -4.54 -1.41
C LYS A 23 3.33 -5.92 -1.66
N LEU A 24 4.16 -6.91 -1.34
CA LEU A 24 3.81 -8.32 -1.33
C LEU A 24 3.60 -8.76 0.11
N SER A 25 2.56 -9.52 0.37
CA SER A 25 2.21 -9.96 1.72
C SER A 25 1.43 -11.26 1.69
N THR A 26 1.27 -11.87 2.86
CA THR A 26 0.34 -12.99 3.06
C THR A 26 -0.45 -12.68 4.33
N TYR A 27 -1.51 -11.89 4.21
CA TYR A 27 -2.40 -11.65 5.35
C TYR A 27 -3.06 -12.95 5.82
N PRO A 28 -3.38 -13.07 7.11
CA PRO A 28 -4.05 -14.25 7.64
C PRO A 28 -5.45 -14.43 7.06
N ASP A 29 -6.13 -13.33 6.74
CA ASP A 29 -7.49 -13.33 6.17
C ASP A 29 -7.48 -12.94 4.68
N PHE A 30 -8.44 -13.49 3.92
CA PHE A 30 -8.63 -13.18 2.50
C PHE A 30 -8.76 -11.67 2.24
N LEU A 31 -9.55 -10.99 3.07
CA LEU A 31 -9.64 -9.53 3.17
C LEU A 31 -9.42 -9.10 4.61
N ASN A 32 -8.53 -8.13 4.83
CA ASN A 32 -8.30 -7.54 6.15
C ASN A 32 -8.24 -6.01 6.04
N ALA A 33 -9.30 -5.33 6.49
CA ALA A 33 -9.44 -3.89 6.37
C ALA A 33 -8.45 -3.14 7.28
N ALA A 34 -8.24 -3.62 8.51
CA ALA A 34 -7.32 -2.99 9.46
C ALA A 34 -5.89 -2.95 8.91
N TYR A 35 -5.42 -4.06 8.34
CA TYR A 35 -4.09 -4.12 7.72
C TYR A 35 -4.01 -3.32 6.42
N SER A 36 -5.10 -3.23 5.66
CA SER A 36 -5.16 -2.36 4.47
C SER A 36 -5.00 -0.88 4.86
N VAL A 37 -5.68 -0.44 5.92
CA VAL A 37 -5.56 0.93 6.46
C VAL A 37 -4.15 1.18 6.96
N ALA A 38 -3.57 0.25 7.73
CA ALA A 38 -2.20 0.38 8.22
C ALA A 38 -1.18 0.46 7.06
N THR A 39 -1.39 -0.32 5.99
CA THR A 39 -0.56 -0.28 4.79
C THR A 39 -0.59 1.10 4.13
N LEU A 40 -1.77 1.69 3.93
CA LEU A 40 -1.88 3.00 3.29
C LEU A 40 -1.28 4.11 4.16
N LYS A 41 -1.45 4.03 5.49
CA LYS A 41 -0.78 4.95 6.43
C LYS A 41 0.74 4.88 6.28
N ALA A 42 1.31 3.68 6.22
CA ALA A 42 2.75 3.49 6.01
C ALA A 42 3.21 4.06 4.66
N VAL A 43 2.46 3.80 3.58
CA VAL A 43 2.75 4.36 2.25
C VAL A 43 2.75 5.88 2.26
N HIS A 44 1.78 6.52 2.90
CA HIS A 44 1.74 7.98 3.02
C HIS A 44 2.89 8.53 3.87
N ALA A 45 3.25 7.86 4.96
CA ALA A 45 4.39 8.25 5.79
C ALA A 45 5.72 8.17 5.02
N ILE A 46 5.92 7.12 4.22
CA ILE A 46 7.09 6.98 3.34
C ILE A 46 7.09 8.09 2.29
N ALA A 47 5.95 8.37 1.66
CA ALA A 47 5.83 9.43 0.66
C ALA A 47 6.22 10.80 1.24
N ALA A 48 5.76 11.10 2.45
CA ALA A 48 6.11 12.35 3.16
C ALA A 48 7.59 12.43 3.55
N ALA A 49 8.22 11.31 3.90
CA ALA A 49 9.63 11.26 4.28
C ALA A 49 10.59 11.37 3.08
N LEU A 50 10.11 11.14 1.85
CA LEU A 50 10.88 11.20 0.62
C LEU A 50 10.66 12.50 -0.18
N ALA A 51 9.79 13.39 0.31
CA ALA A 51 9.53 14.71 -0.26
C ALA A 51 10.62 15.72 0.16
#